data_AF-A0A7C0Z275-F1
#
_entry.id   AF-A0A7C0Z275-F1
#
_cell.length_a   1.000
_cell.length_b   1.000
_cell.length_c   1.000
_cell.angle_alpha   90.00
_cell.angle_beta   90.00
_cell.angle_gamma   90.00
#
_symmetry.space_group_name_H-M   'P 1'
#
loop_
_entity.id
_entity.type
_entity.pdbx_description
1 polymer ?
#
loop_
_entity_poly.entity_id
_entity_poly.type
_entity_poly.pdbx_seq_one_letter_code
_entity_poly.pdbx_strand_id
1 'polypeptide(L)'
;GVGISLVILVAGIGLAAAAIAWAPERLFAELVMVASALVFGAIFALATHLPFLSKKPKRLGKYQEVYSSLNPLLAEHVRTILDMEGIEAFIYNKHSVHLAPFDPKGARVMVPKTKVASAESILRDFGLI
;
A
#
# COMPACT_ATOMS: atom_id res chain seq x y z
N GLY A 1 -6.83 -16.87 11.98
CA GLY A 1 -6.24 -15.65 12.53
C GLY A 1 -7.12 -15.00 13.57
N VAL A 2 -8.28 -14.44 13.15
CA VAL A 2 -9.14 -13.59 13.99
C VAL A 2 -9.78 -14.32 15.20
N GLY A 3 -10.08 -15.62 15.08
CA GLY A 3 -10.79 -16.37 16.13
C GLY A 3 -10.01 -16.52 17.45
N ILE A 4 -8.70 -16.77 17.39
CA ILE A 4 -7.89 -17.00 18.60
C ILE A 4 -7.65 -15.69 19.35
N SER A 5 -7.46 -14.58 18.63
CA SER A 5 -7.31 -13.25 19.21
C SER A 5 -8.54 -12.81 20.01
N LEU A 6 -9.75 -13.17 19.54
CA LEU A 6 -10.99 -12.81 20.23
C LEU A 6 -11.18 -13.61 21.53
N VAL A 7 -10.83 -14.90 21.53
CA VAL A 7 -10.92 -15.75 22.73
C VAL A 7 -9.93 -15.30 23.82
N ILE A 8 -8.70 -14.95 23.43
CA ILE A 8 -7.69 -14.43 24.38
C ILE A 8 -8.11 -13.07 24.96
N LEU A 9 -8.74 -12.22 24.15
CA LEU A 9 -9.27 -10.92 24.61
C LEU A 9 -10.36 -11.12 25.68
N VAL A 10 -11.33 -12.00 25.42
CA VAL A 10 -12.44 -12.28 26.35
C VAL A 10 -11.93 -12.94 27.63
N ALA A 11 -10.98 -13.87 27.54
CA ALA A 11 -10.35 -14.50 28.71
C ALA A 11 -9.56 -13.50 29.56
N GLY A 12 -8.83 -12.56 28.93
CA GLY A 12 -8.08 -11.52 29.63
C GLY A 12 -8.98 -10.53 30.38
N ILE A 13 -10.11 -10.14 29.78
CA ILE A 13 -11.08 -9.22 30.42
C ILE A 13 -11.79 -9.91 31.59
N GLY A 14 -12.21 -11.17 31.43
CA GLY A 14 -12.87 -11.93 32.49
C GLY A 14 -11.97 -12.16 33.71
N LEU A 15 -10.70 -12.47 33.48
CA LEU A 15 -9.71 -12.67 34.55
C LEU A 15 -9.38 -11.37 35.30
N ALA A 16 -9.31 -10.23 34.59
CA ALA A 16 -9.08 -8.92 35.19
C ALA A 16 -10.27 -8.45 36.06
N ALA A 17 -11.50 -8.67 35.60
CA ALA A 17 -12.70 -8.32 36.37
C ALA A 17 -12.82 -9.13 37.67
N ALA A 18 -12.46 -10.41 37.63
CA ALA A 18 -12.45 -11.26 38.82
C ALA A 18 -11.43 -10.80 39.86
N ALA A 19 -10.25 -10.32 39.46
CA ALA A 19 -9.24 -9.81 40.38
C ALA A 19 -9.68 -8.52 41.11
N ILE A 20 -10.49 -7.68 40.47
CA ILE A 20 -10.98 -6.41 41.04
C ILE A 20 -12.05 -6.65 42.10
N ALA A 21 -12.84 -7.73 41.99
CA ALA A 21 -13.91 -8.05 42.93
C ALA A 21 -13.44 -8.39 44.36
N TRP A 22 -12.18 -8.78 44.53
CA TRP A 22 -11.60 -9.16 45.83
C TRP A 22 -10.66 -8.09 46.41
N ALA A 23 -10.46 -6.96 45.71
CA ALA A 23 -9.48 -5.97 46.11
C ALA A 23 -10.05 -4.96 47.12
N PRO A 24 -9.39 -4.73 48.27
CA PRO A 24 -9.81 -3.74 49.26
C PRO A 24 -9.71 -2.31 48.70
N GLU A 25 -10.57 -1.41 49.20
CA GLU A 25 -10.86 -0.07 48.64
C GLU A 25 -9.63 0.83 48.43
N ARG A 26 -8.55 0.63 49.20
CA ARG A 26 -7.29 1.39 49.07
C ARG A 26 -6.42 0.93 47.90
N LEU A 27 -6.53 -0.34 47.50
CA LEU A 27 -5.82 -0.91 46.34
C LEU A 27 -6.58 -0.66 45.03
N PHE A 28 -7.84 -0.23 45.11
CA PHE A 28 -8.68 0.04 43.94
C PHE A 28 -8.08 1.13 43.06
N ALA A 29 -7.51 2.18 43.66
CA ALA A 29 -6.88 3.28 42.91
C ALA A 29 -5.59 2.84 42.20
N GLU A 30 -4.73 2.06 42.88
CA GLU A 30 -3.50 1.54 42.30
C GLU A 30 -3.80 0.55 41.16
N LEU A 31 -4.80 -0.31 41.34
CA LEU A 31 -5.24 -1.25 40.31
C LEU A 31 -5.87 -0.54 39.11
N VAL A 32 -6.69 0.49 39.32
CA VAL A 32 -7.28 1.28 38.24
C VAL A 32 -6.21 2.05 37.46
N MET A 33 -5.19 2.59 38.14
CA MET A 33 -4.05 3.25 37.51
C MET A 33 -3.24 2.28 36.65
N VAL A 34 -2.96 1.07 37.15
CA VAL A 34 -2.24 0.02 36.39
C VAL A 34 -3.07 -0.49 35.20
N ALA A 35 -4.36 -0.74 35.40
CA ALA A 35 -5.25 -1.18 34.33
C ALA A 35 -5.38 -0.13 33.22
N SER A 36 -5.49 1.16 33.58
CA SER A 36 -5.55 2.27 32.62
C SER A 36 -4.26 2.38 31.82
N ALA A 37 -3.10 2.23 32.47
CA ALA A 37 -1.80 2.22 31.80
C ALA A 37 -1.66 1.06 30.79
N LEU A 38 -2.15 -0.14 31.14
CA LEU A 38 -2.14 -1.30 30.26
C LEU A 38 -3.06 -1.10 29.05
N VAL A 39 -4.25 -0.54 29.24
CA VAL A 39 -5.20 -0.24 28.15
C VAL A 39 -4.62 0.83 27.21
N PHE A 40 -4.05 1.91 27.75
CA PHE A 40 -3.36 2.93 26.95
C PHE A 40 -2.18 2.35 26.16
N GLY A 41 -1.37 1.49 26.78
CA GLY A 41 -0.27 0.80 26.12
C GLY A 41 -0.71 -0.11 24.98
N ALA A 42 -1.81 -0.85 25.16
CA ALA A 42 -2.37 -1.72 24.12
C ALA A 42 -2.94 -0.92 22.94
N ILE A 43 -3.65 0.18 23.20
CA ILE A 43 -4.16 1.07 22.15
C ILE A 43 -3.00 1.75 21.42
N PHE A 44 -1.98 2.23 22.13
CA PHE A 44 -0.79 2.83 21.53
C PHE A 44 -0.04 1.84 20.64
N ALA A 45 0.19 0.61 21.12
CA ALA A 45 0.81 -0.46 20.34
C ALA A 45 -0.01 -0.77 19.07
N LEU A 46 -1.33 -0.92 19.21
CA LEU A 46 -2.23 -1.17 18.08
C LEU A 46 -2.21 0.01 17.07
N ALA A 47 -2.25 1.24 17.55
CA ALA A 47 -2.17 2.45 16.72
C ALA A 47 -0.83 2.59 15.99
N THR A 48 0.29 2.24 16.61
CA THR A 48 1.60 2.19 15.95
C THR A 48 1.70 1.13 14.87
N HIS A 49 0.89 0.06 14.95
CA HIS A 49 0.84 -0.99 13.92
C HIS A 49 -0.23 -0.75 12.84
N LEU A 50 -1.22 0.12 13.06
CA LEU A 50 -2.21 0.52 12.05
C LEU A 50 -1.64 1.19 10.76
N PRO A 51 -0.58 2.03 10.78
CA PRO A 51 -0.07 2.64 9.55
C PRO A 51 0.62 1.65 8.59
N PHE A 52 0.86 0.40 9.00
CA PHE A 52 1.34 -0.67 8.10
C PHE A 52 0.21 -1.36 7.32
N LEU A 53 -1.03 -1.34 7.82
CA LEU A 53 -2.19 -1.94 7.16
C LEU A 53 -3.06 -0.91 6.41
N SER A 54 -3.01 0.36 6.82
CA SER A 54 -3.76 1.47 6.17
C SER A 54 -2.87 2.33 5.27
N LYS A 55 -1.94 1.69 4.56
CA LYS A 55 -1.37 2.27 3.35
C LYS A 55 -1.78 1.38 2.20
N LYS A 56 -2.85 1.75 1.49
CA LYS A 56 -2.92 1.42 0.05
C LYS A 56 -1.55 1.81 -0.50
N PRO A 57 -0.76 0.86 -1.01
CA PRO A 57 0.61 1.15 -1.38
C PRO A 57 0.56 2.24 -2.43
N LYS A 58 1.29 3.33 -2.18
CA LYS A 58 1.66 4.33 -3.17
C LYS A 58 2.33 3.54 -4.31
N ARG A 59 1.56 3.10 -5.31
CA ARG A 59 1.92 2.15 -6.39
C ARG A 59 2.95 2.72 -7.39
N LEU A 60 3.78 3.67 -6.96
CA LEU A 60 4.85 4.22 -7.79
C LEU A 60 6.18 3.45 -7.64
N GLY A 61 6.36 2.62 -6.60
CA GLY A 61 7.60 1.84 -6.40
C GLY A 61 7.65 0.48 -7.13
N LYS A 62 6.53 0.01 -7.71
CA LYS A 62 6.46 -1.29 -8.41
C LYS A 62 6.62 -1.19 -9.93
N TYR A 63 6.50 0.02 -10.47
CA TYR A 63 6.57 0.27 -11.91
C TYR A 63 7.81 1.09 -12.20
N GLN A 64 8.50 0.74 -13.29
CA GLN A 64 9.68 1.43 -13.78
C GLN A 64 9.38 1.98 -15.17
N GLU A 65 9.94 3.15 -15.44
CA GLU A 65 9.85 3.82 -16.73
C GLU A 65 10.69 3.03 -17.75
N VAL A 66 10.07 2.60 -18.84
CA VAL A 66 10.74 1.95 -19.98
C VAL A 66 11.01 2.95 -21.09
N TYR A 67 10.08 3.87 -21.27
CA TYR A 67 10.18 4.86 -22.33
C TYR A 67 9.60 6.20 -21.89
N SER A 68 10.26 7.27 -22.32
CA SER A 68 9.95 8.66 -21.95
C SER A 68 9.77 9.52 -23.19
N SER A 69 9.11 10.67 -23.03
CA SER A 69 8.97 11.68 -24.09
C SER A 69 8.27 11.21 -25.38
N LEU A 70 7.34 10.26 -25.26
CA LEU A 70 6.55 9.78 -26.40
C LEU A 70 5.44 10.76 -26.77
N ASN A 71 5.14 10.83 -28.06
CA ASN A 71 3.86 11.35 -28.52
C ASN A 71 2.73 10.48 -27.93
N PRO A 72 1.62 11.06 -27.43
CA PRO A 72 0.49 10.30 -26.89
C PRO A 72 0.01 9.14 -27.78
N LEU A 73 -0.03 9.32 -29.10
CA LEU A 73 -0.44 8.27 -30.04
C LEU A 73 0.56 7.10 -30.05
N LEU A 74 1.86 7.42 -30.00
CA LEU A 74 2.92 6.42 -29.97
C LEU A 74 2.98 5.71 -28.62
N ALA A 75 2.74 6.43 -27.51
CA ALA A 75 2.64 5.83 -26.19
C ALA A 75 1.48 4.85 -26.08
N GLU A 76 0.33 5.16 -26.71
CA GLU A 76 -0.80 4.25 -26.79
C GLU A 76 -0.48 3.02 -27.64
N HIS A 77 0.20 3.20 -28.78
CA HIS A 77 0.64 2.08 -29.60
C HIS A 77 1.61 1.14 -28.87
N VAL A 78 2.59 1.71 -28.17
CA VAL A 78 3.54 0.98 -27.32
C VAL A 78 2.80 0.22 -26.20
N ARG A 79 1.81 0.84 -25.56
CA ARG A 79 0.98 0.19 -24.55
C ARG A 79 0.22 -1.00 -25.13
N THR A 80 -0.41 -0.84 -26.30
CA THR A 80 -1.16 -1.92 -26.96
C THR A 80 -0.28 -3.12 -27.27
N ILE A 81 0.94 -2.89 -27.79
CA ILE A 81 1.88 -3.98 -28.09
C ILE A 81 2.28 -4.72 -26.80
N LEU A 82 2.61 -3.99 -25.74
CA LEU A 82 2.98 -4.60 -24.46
C LEU A 82 1.80 -5.37 -23.83
N ASP A 83 0.59 -4.84 -23.91
CA ASP A 83 -0.62 -5.50 -23.41
C ASP A 83 -0.92 -6.79 -24.22
N MET A 84 -0.70 -6.78 -25.54
CA MET A 84 -0.85 -7.98 -26.40
C MET A 84 0.15 -9.09 -26.05
N GLU A 85 1.36 -8.73 -25.65
CA GLU A 85 2.39 -9.65 -25.14
C GLU A 85 2.21 -10.02 -23.65
N GLY A 86 1.09 -9.60 -23.04
CA GLY A 86 0.74 -9.92 -21.65
C GLY A 86 1.53 -9.15 -20.60
N ILE A 87 2.12 -8.00 -20.96
CA ILE A 87 2.80 -7.09 -20.04
C ILE A 87 1.90 -5.89 -19.77
N GLU A 88 1.31 -5.82 -18.58
CA GLU A 88 0.50 -4.67 -18.17
C GLU A 88 1.33 -3.38 -18.20
N ALA A 89 1.01 -2.48 -19.14
CA ALA A 89 1.68 -1.19 -19.28
C ALA A 89 0.75 -0.02 -18.92
N PHE A 90 1.29 0.98 -18.22
CA PHE A 90 0.56 2.18 -17.82
C PHE A 90 1.17 3.42 -18.46
N ILE A 91 0.35 4.25 -19.09
CA ILE A 91 0.79 5.55 -19.59
C ILE A 91 0.67 6.55 -18.45
N TYR A 92 1.81 7.10 -18.05
CA TYR A 92 1.86 8.21 -17.10
C TYR A 92 2.04 9.51 -17.88
N ASN A 93 1.01 10.35 -17.82
CA ASN A 93 1.08 11.74 -18.25
C ASN A 93 0.88 12.63 -17.02
N LYS A 94 1.93 13.40 -16.66
CA LYS A 94 1.92 14.24 -15.45
C LYS A 94 0.98 15.45 -15.58
N HIS A 95 0.50 15.76 -16.79
CA HIS A 95 -0.42 16.85 -17.06
C HIS A 95 -1.71 16.32 -17.69
N SER A 96 -2.62 15.86 -16.83
CA SER A 96 -3.98 15.48 -17.21
C SER A 96 -4.83 16.73 -17.55
N VAL A 97 -5.64 16.60 -18.59
CA VAL A 97 -6.96 17.24 -18.84
C VAL A 97 -7.07 18.32 -19.93
N HIS A 98 -6.01 18.96 -20.41
CA HIS A 98 -6.14 19.79 -21.63
C HIS A 98 -5.27 19.24 -22.76
N LEU A 99 -5.93 18.92 -23.88
CA LEU A 99 -5.38 18.69 -25.21
C LEU A 99 -4.53 19.91 -25.66
N ALA A 100 -3.42 20.17 -24.98
CA ALA A 100 -2.31 20.89 -25.58
C ALA A 100 -1.61 19.84 -26.47
N PRO A 101 -1.57 20.04 -27.80
CA PRO A 101 -1.07 19.03 -28.73
C PRO A 101 0.43 18.68 -28.52
N PHE A 102 1.14 19.41 -27.66
CA PHE A 102 2.55 19.19 -27.36
C PHE A 102 2.85 19.53 -25.90
N ASP A 103 2.69 18.56 -24.98
CA ASP A 103 3.37 18.63 -23.69
C ASP A 103 4.87 18.37 -23.94
N PRO A 104 5.79 19.33 -23.68
CA PRO A 104 7.21 19.17 -23.99
C PRO A 104 7.87 18.02 -23.23
N LYS A 105 7.22 17.48 -22.20
CA LYS A 105 7.75 16.34 -21.44
C LYS A 105 7.34 14.98 -22.03
N GLY A 106 6.34 14.96 -22.91
CA GLY A 106 5.78 13.77 -23.55
C GLY A 106 5.19 12.73 -22.59
N ALA A 107 4.48 11.76 -23.15
CA ALA A 107 3.93 10.64 -22.42
C ALA A 107 5.04 9.65 -22.02
N ARG A 108 4.87 9.00 -20.88
CA ARG A 108 5.79 7.97 -20.38
C ARG A 108 5.08 6.64 -20.28
N VAL A 109 5.77 5.57 -20.63
CA VAL A 109 5.26 4.20 -20.49
C VAL A 109 5.98 3.53 -19.32
N MET A 110 5.18 3.10 -18.35
CA MET A 110 5.60 2.47 -17.10
C MET A 110 5.18 1.01 -17.11
N VAL A 111 6.10 0.09 -16.80
CA VAL A 111 5.81 -1.36 -16.70
C VAL A 111 6.25 -1.89 -15.33
N PRO A 112 5.73 -3.05 -14.88
CA PRO A 112 6.21 -3.68 -13.65
C PRO A 112 7.73 -3.87 -13.69
N LYS A 113 8.43 -3.53 -12.60
CA LYS A 113 9.90 -3.61 -12.53
C LYS A 113 10.46 -4.99 -12.91
N THR A 114 9.71 -6.05 -12.61
CA THR A 114 10.06 -7.44 -12.94
C THR A 114 9.98 -7.77 -14.44
N LYS A 115 9.35 -6.91 -15.24
CA LYS A 115 9.08 -7.10 -16.67
C LYS A 115 9.78 -6.09 -17.57
N VAL A 116 10.62 -5.22 -17.02
CA VAL A 116 11.32 -4.15 -17.78
C VAL A 116 12.19 -4.73 -18.89
N ALA A 117 13.06 -5.69 -18.59
CA ALA A 117 13.93 -6.29 -19.59
C ALA A 117 13.15 -7.00 -20.72
N SER A 118 12.05 -7.68 -20.37
CA SER A 118 11.16 -8.29 -21.37
C SER A 118 10.46 -7.24 -22.23
N ALA A 119 9.97 -6.16 -21.62
CA ALA A 119 9.35 -5.05 -22.33
C ALA A 119 10.35 -4.37 -23.28
N GLU A 120 11.58 -4.09 -22.85
CA GLU A 120 12.62 -3.53 -23.71
C GLU A 120 12.97 -4.46 -24.88
N SER A 121 13.03 -5.78 -24.65
CA SER A 121 13.27 -6.75 -25.73
C SER A 121 12.17 -6.71 -26.78
N ILE A 122 10.90 -6.78 -26.35
CA ILE A 122 9.75 -6.72 -27.25
C ILE A 122 9.77 -5.43 -28.05
N LEU A 123 9.99 -4.28 -27.40
CA LEU A 123 9.99 -3.00 -28.10
C LEU A 123 11.12 -2.88 -29.13
N ARG A 124 12.27 -3.54 -28.91
CA ARG A 124 13.33 -3.65 -29.93
C ARG A 124 12.92 -4.56 -31.09
N ASP A 125 12.29 -5.70 -30.81
CA ASP A 125 11.83 -6.64 -31.83
C ASP A 125 10.79 -6.00 -32.78
N PHE A 126 9.96 -5.10 -32.24
CA PHE A 126 9.01 -4.30 -33.00
C PHE A 126 9.63 -3.03 -33.64
N GLY A 127 10.92 -2.76 -33.44
CA GLY A 127 11.63 -1.61 -34.02
C GLY A 127 11.19 -0.25 -33.48
N LEU A 128 10.66 -0.21 -32.25
CA LEU A 128 10.20 1.02 -31.58
C LEU A 128 11.31 1.70 -30.77
N ILE A 129 12.44 1.01 -30.55
CA ILE A 129 13.66 1.46 -29.85
C ILE A 129 14.89 1.07 -30.68
#